data_AF-A0A645AXM5-F1
#
_entry.id   AF-A0A645AXM5-F1
#
_cell.length_a   1.000
_cell.length_b   1.000
_cell.length_c   1.000
_cell.angle_alpha   90.00
_cell.angle_beta   90.00
_cell.angle_gamma   90.00
#
_symmetry.space_group_name_H-M   'P 1'
#
loop_
_entity.id
_entity.type
_entity.pdbx_description
1 polymer ?
#
loop_
_entity_poly.entity_id
_entity_poly.type
_entity_poly.pdbx_seq_one_letter_code
_entity_poly.pdbx_strand_id
1 'polypeptide(L)'
;MNKSKDSYRLPAQALLVLGLVDLLRGFMHTFNIHWAAVNIAGLNLSVAGNDQLFLLGTFGISNFLTGFLFIYLSQRARQTAPYVLIIIPAAYAIGTLGFIVAGLHKQAAFNGLYIMLVYLASCVLIFIKFLLDQRRIRNVENN
;
A
#
# COMPACT_ATOMS: atom_id res chain seq x y z
N MET A 1 -28.09 -13.31 9.72
CA MET A 1 -26.71 -12.79 9.53
C MET A 1 -26.84 -11.40 8.89
N ASN A 2 -26.34 -10.33 9.52
CA ASN A 2 -26.56 -8.95 9.06
C ASN A 2 -25.67 -8.67 7.83
N LYS A 3 -26.26 -8.63 6.62
CA LYS A 3 -25.56 -8.47 5.33
C LYS A 3 -24.62 -7.25 5.29
N SER A 4 -24.94 -6.18 6.02
CA SER A 4 -24.11 -4.98 6.08
C SER A 4 -22.77 -5.16 6.81
N LYS A 5 -22.69 -6.05 7.81
CA LYS A 5 -21.42 -6.38 8.50
C LYS A 5 -20.51 -7.25 7.63
N ASP A 6 -21.06 -7.95 6.65
CA ASP A 6 -20.32 -8.86 5.79
C ASP A 6 -19.52 -8.12 4.71
N SER A 7 -20.02 -6.99 4.20
CA SER A 7 -19.35 -6.23 3.12
C SER A 7 -18.00 -5.65 3.51
N TYR A 8 -17.77 -5.38 4.80
CA TYR A 8 -16.49 -4.88 5.32
C TYR A 8 -15.43 -5.97 5.54
N ARG A 9 -15.81 -7.25 5.47
CA ARG A 9 -14.86 -8.36 5.72
C ARG A 9 -13.77 -8.43 4.66
N LEU A 10 -14.15 -8.34 3.39
CA LEU A 10 -13.19 -8.43 2.29
C LEU A 10 -12.17 -7.26 2.34
N PRO A 11 -12.58 -5.99 2.47
CA PRO A 11 -11.64 -4.89 2.69
C PRO A 11 -10.73 -5.09 3.91
N ALA A 12 -11.27 -5.59 5.02
CA ALA A 12 -10.46 -5.86 6.21
C ALA A 12 -9.43 -6.97 5.99
N GLN A 13 -9.81 -8.07 5.32
CA GLN A 13 -8.89 -9.15 4.96
C GLN A 13 -7.80 -8.67 4.00
N ALA A 14 -8.18 -7.86 3.01
CA ALA A 14 -7.22 -7.24 2.12
C ALA A 14 -6.22 -6.37 2.89
N LEU A 15 -6.72 -5.51 3.77
CA LEU A 15 -5.88 -4.65 4.59
C LEU A 15 -4.96 -5.46 5.52
N LEU A 16 -5.42 -6.59 6.05
CA LEU A 16 -4.57 -7.50 6.82
C LEU A 16 -3.42 -8.07 5.97
N VAL A 17 -3.72 -8.53 4.76
CA VAL A 17 -2.70 -9.04 3.82
C VAL A 17 -1.71 -7.94 3.46
N LEU A 18 -2.18 -6.73 3.15
CA LEU A 18 -1.31 -5.58 2.89
C LEU A 18 -0.44 -5.26 4.13
N GLY A 19 -0.99 -5.35 5.33
CA GLY A 19 -0.23 -5.17 6.56
C GLY A 19 0.92 -6.16 6.71
N LEU A 20 0.68 -7.44 6.38
CA LEU A 20 1.73 -8.47 6.39
C LEU A 20 2.79 -8.23 5.30
N VAL A 21 2.35 -7.84 4.09
CA VAL A 21 3.25 -7.44 3.00
C VAL A 21 4.12 -6.25 3.44
N ASP A 22 3.55 -5.29 4.15
CA ASP A 22 4.26 -4.11 4.67
C ASP A 22 5.29 -4.48 5.73
N LEU A 23 4.98 -5.39 6.65
CA LEU A 23 5.99 -5.90 7.58
C LEU A 23 7.14 -6.61 6.87
N LEU A 24 6.85 -7.41 5.84
CA LEU A 24 7.87 -8.06 5.02
C LEU A 24 8.73 -7.01 4.29
N ARG A 25 8.11 -6.00 3.68
CA ARG A 25 8.82 -4.89 3.04
C ARG A 25 9.67 -4.11 4.03
N GLY A 26 9.15 -3.85 5.23
CA GLY A 26 9.89 -3.23 6.33
C GLY A 26 11.15 -4.01 6.65
N PHE A 27 11.02 -5.33 6.87
CA PHE A 27 12.15 -6.20 7.12
C PHE A 27 13.18 -6.17 5.98
N MET A 28 12.73 -6.26 4.73
CA MET A 28 13.60 -6.23 3.55
C MET A 28 14.33 -4.90 3.42
N HIS A 29 13.65 -3.78 3.64
CA HIS A 29 14.19 -2.44 3.48
C HIS A 29 15.05 -1.98 4.66
N THR A 30 14.98 -2.62 5.83
CA THR A 30 15.83 -2.26 6.98
C THR A 30 16.96 -3.26 7.25
N PHE A 31 16.64 -4.55 7.32
CA PHE A 31 17.59 -5.59 7.74
C PHE A 31 18.26 -6.30 6.56
N ASN A 32 17.57 -6.39 5.41
CA ASN A 32 18.12 -7.00 4.19
C ASN A 32 18.30 -5.98 3.05
N ILE A 33 18.74 -4.77 3.42
CA ILE A 33 18.62 -3.58 2.58
C ILE A 33 19.45 -3.66 1.29
N HIS A 34 20.67 -4.18 1.36
CA HIS A 34 21.54 -4.33 0.18
C HIS A 34 20.95 -5.28 -0.85
N TRP A 35 20.42 -6.43 -0.40
CA TRP A 35 19.81 -7.40 -1.28
C TRP A 35 18.53 -6.84 -1.91
N ALA A 36 17.68 -6.17 -1.11
CA ALA A 36 16.46 -5.56 -1.58
C ALA A 36 16.73 -4.43 -2.60
N ALA A 37 17.75 -3.60 -2.36
CA ALA A 37 18.16 -2.53 -3.25
C ALA A 37 18.56 -3.06 -4.64
N VAL A 38 19.38 -4.11 -4.70
CA VAL A 38 19.89 -4.65 -5.98
C VAL A 38 18.86 -5.53 -6.68
N ASN A 39 18.25 -6.48 -5.97
CA ASN A 39 17.46 -7.55 -6.60
C ASN A 39 15.99 -7.19 -6.79
N ILE A 40 15.43 -6.31 -5.95
CA ILE A 40 14.01 -5.95 -6.00
C ILE A 40 13.84 -4.56 -6.61
N ALA A 41 14.58 -3.58 -6.09
CA ALA A 41 14.49 -2.20 -6.54
C ALA A 41 15.28 -1.94 -7.83
N GLY A 42 16.31 -2.76 -8.12
CA GLY A 42 17.16 -2.60 -9.31
C GLY A 42 18.11 -1.39 -9.20
N LEU A 43 18.45 -0.97 -7.98
CA LEU A 43 19.28 0.20 -7.74
C LEU A 43 20.74 -0.07 -8.08
N ASN A 44 21.38 0.91 -8.74
CA ASN A 44 22.81 0.90 -8.95
C ASN A 44 23.51 1.58 -7.77
N LEU A 45 24.03 0.77 -6.85
CA LEU A 45 24.72 1.24 -5.65
C LEU A 45 26.11 1.85 -5.91
N SER A 46 26.63 1.80 -7.13
CA SER A 46 27.90 2.47 -7.46
C SER A 46 27.77 4.00 -7.53
N VAL A 47 26.54 4.52 -7.61
CA VAL A 47 26.24 5.95 -7.67
C VAL A 47 25.39 6.33 -6.46
N ALA A 48 25.94 7.12 -5.55
CA ALA A 48 25.26 7.58 -4.34
C ALA A 48 24.61 6.45 -3.51
N GLY A 49 25.24 5.26 -3.45
CA GLY A 49 24.67 4.07 -2.83
C GLY A 49 24.27 4.25 -1.38
N ASN A 50 25.06 5.00 -0.58
CA ASN A 50 24.74 5.25 0.82
C ASN A 50 23.45 6.07 1.00
N ASP A 51 23.24 7.12 0.19
CA ASP A 51 22.03 7.94 0.26
C ASP A 51 20.80 7.16 -0.21
N GLN A 52 20.96 6.34 -1.26
CA GLN A 52 19.90 5.45 -1.74
C GLN A 52 19.50 4.41 -0.69
N LEU A 53 20.47 3.77 -0.04
CA LEU A 53 20.22 2.84 1.04
C LEU A 53 19.62 3.54 2.25
N PHE A 54 20.08 4.74 2.61
CA PHE A 54 19.49 5.50 3.72
C PHE A 54 18.00 5.83 3.46
N LEU A 55 17.67 6.29 2.26
CA LEU A 55 16.28 6.55 1.86
C LEU A 55 15.44 5.27 1.83
N LEU A 56 15.98 4.17 1.30
CA LEU A 56 15.31 2.86 1.30
C LEU A 56 15.05 2.38 2.73
N GLY A 57 16.01 2.56 3.65
CA GLY A 57 15.88 2.23 5.06
C GLY A 57 14.80 3.06 5.75
N THR A 58 14.72 4.35 5.41
CA THR A 58 13.67 5.26 5.89
C THR A 58 12.28 4.82 5.40
N PHE A 59 12.18 4.36 4.15
CA PHE A 59 10.95 3.73 3.65
C PHE A 59 10.63 2.45 4.41
N GLY A 60 11.62 1.64 4.76
CA GLY A 60 11.45 0.44 5.58
C GLY A 60 10.86 0.71 6.96
N ILE A 61 11.28 1.79 7.64
CA ILE A 61 10.67 2.23 8.91
C ILE A 61 9.19 2.57 8.70
N SER A 62 8.88 3.34 7.65
CA SER A 62 7.50 3.66 7.30
C SER A 62 6.68 2.40 7.00
N ASN A 63 7.28 1.38 6.39
CA ASN A 63 6.62 0.10 6.11
C ASN A 63 6.28 -0.69 7.39
N PHE A 64 7.14 -0.66 8.42
CA PHE A 64 6.75 -1.24 9.72
C PHE A 64 5.55 -0.51 10.32
N LEU A 65 5.59 0.82 10.32
CA LEU A 65 4.50 1.64 10.85
C LEU A 65 3.17 1.34 10.15
N THR A 66 3.15 1.36 8.81
CA THR A 66 1.94 1.04 8.04
C THR A 66 1.52 -0.41 8.23
N GLY A 67 2.47 -1.35 8.27
CA GLY A 67 2.20 -2.77 8.51
C GLY A 67 1.46 -3.02 9.82
N PHE A 68 2.00 -2.52 10.93
CA PHE A 68 1.36 -2.66 12.24
C PHE A 68 -0.01 -1.96 12.30
N LEU A 69 -0.12 -0.75 11.73
CA LEU A 69 -1.40 -0.02 11.68
C LEU A 69 -2.45 -0.78 10.88
N PHE A 70 -2.10 -1.32 9.71
CA PHE A 70 -3.04 -2.05 8.86
C PHE A 70 -3.52 -3.34 9.51
N ILE A 71 -2.63 -4.09 10.16
CA ILE A 71 -3.00 -5.27 10.96
C ILE A 71 -3.97 -4.86 12.09
N TYR A 72 -3.63 -3.82 12.86
CA TYR A 72 -4.48 -3.34 13.94
C TYR A 72 -5.87 -2.92 13.44
N LEU A 73 -5.94 -2.09 12.39
CA LEU A 73 -7.19 -1.59 11.82
C LEU A 73 -8.04 -2.71 11.22
N SER A 74 -7.42 -3.70 10.57
CA SER A 74 -8.13 -4.87 10.03
C SER A 74 -8.81 -5.73 11.12
N GLN A 75 -8.29 -5.70 12.34
CA GLN A 75 -8.82 -6.50 13.45
C GLN A 75 -9.80 -5.70 14.31
N ARG A 76 -9.48 -4.45 14.62
CA ARG A 76 -10.20 -3.62 15.60
C ARG A 76 -11.15 -2.61 14.97
N ALA A 77 -10.93 -2.21 13.72
CA ALA A 77 -11.68 -1.15 13.05
C ALA A 77 -12.06 -1.52 11.61
N ARG A 78 -12.60 -2.73 11.39
CA ARG A 78 -12.91 -3.27 10.04
C ARG A 78 -13.70 -2.33 9.13
N GLN A 79 -14.55 -1.48 9.72
CA GLN A 79 -15.35 -0.51 8.98
C GLN A 79 -14.50 0.60 8.33
N THR A 80 -13.31 0.87 8.85
CA THR A 80 -12.38 1.86 8.29
C THR A 80 -11.56 1.31 7.12
N ALA A 81 -11.42 -0.02 7.03
CA ALA A 81 -10.59 -0.69 6.04
C ALA A 81 -10.79 -0.25 4.58
N PRO A 82 -12.03 -0.17 4.03
CA PRO A 82 -12.21 0.29 2.65
C PRO A 82 -11.70 1.72 2.43
N TYR A 83 -11.85 2.61 3.42
CA TYR A 83 -11.37 3.99 3.30
C TYR A 83 -9.84 4.07 3.35
N VAL A 84 -9.20 3.24 4.20
CA VAL A 84 -7.73 3.13 4.20
C VAL A 84 -7.23 2.65 2.83
N LEU A 85 -7.89 1.66 2.23
CA LEU A 85 -7.53 1.15 0.90
C LEU A 85 -7.56 2.24 -0.18
N ILE A 86 -8.49 3.20 -0.15
CA ILE A 86 -8.50 4.29 -1.15
C ILE A 86 -7.56 5.45 -0.77
N ILE A 87 -7.29 5.67 0.52
CA ILE A 87 -6.33 6.69 0.98
C ILE A 87 -4.91 6.37 0.49
N ILE A 88 -4.53 5.09 0.48
CA ILE A 88 -3.21 4.64 0.00
C ILE A 88 -2.89 5.16 -1.41
N PRO A 89 -3.64 4.82 -2.48
CA PRO A 89 -3.37 5.32 -3.83
C PRO A 89 -3.55 6.84 -3.95
N ALA A 90 -4.45 7.46 -3.18
CA ALA A 90 -4.58 8.91 -3.15
C ALA A 90 -3.30 9.59 -2.62
N ALA A 91 -2.69 9.06 -1.55
CA ALA A 91 -1.43 9.56 -1.01
C ALA A 91 -0.28 9.40 -2.01
N TYR A 92 -0.21 8.28 -2.73
CA TYR A 92 0.76 8.09 -3.82
C TYR A 92 0.55 9.07 -4.97
N ALA A 93 -0.69 9.39 -5.33
CA ALA A 93 -1.00 10.39 -6.34
C ALA A 93 -0.54 11.79 -5.90
N ILE A 94 -0.79 12.17 -4.65
CA ILE A 94 -0.33 13.44 -4.07
C ILE A 94 1.20 13.51 -4.09
N GLY A 95 1.89 12.46 -3.64
CA GLY A 95 3.35 12.41 -3.69
C GLY A 95 3.92 12.51 -5.11
N THR A 96 3.27 11.84 -6.08
CA THR A 96 3.65 11.92 -7.49
C THR A 96 3.48 13.33 -8.05
N LEU A 97 2.37 14.01 -7.72
CA LEU A 97 2.16 15.41 -8.09
C LEU A 97 3.22 16.32 -7.47
N GLY A 98 3.60 16.08 -6.21
CA GLY A 98 4.70 16.80 -5.56
C GLY A 98 6.02 16.67 -6.33
N PHE A 99 6.36 15.47 -6.79
CA PHE A 99 7.55 15.25 -7.62
C PHE A 99 7.48 15.98 -8.96
N ILE A 100 6.33 15.96 -9.63
CA ILE A 100 6.13 16.67 -10.90
C ILE A 100 6.31 18.18 -10.71
N VAL A 101 5.70 18.76 -9.68
CA VAL A 101 5.82 20.19 -9.36
C VAL A 101 7.27 20.57 -9.03
N ALA A 102 8.01 19.68 -8.36
CA ALA A 102 9.43 19.87 -8.06
C ALA A 102 10.37 19.64 -9.27
N GLY A 103 9.82 19.31 -10.46
CA GLY A 103 10.62 19.03 -11.66
C GLY A 103 11.42 17.71 -11.59
N LEU A 104 11.08 16.83 -10.65
CA LEU A 104 11.77 15.55 -10.46
C LEU A 104 11.25 14.51 -11.44
N HIS A 105 12.17 13.91 -12.20
CA HIS A 105 11.87 12.87 -13.18
C HIS A 105 12.55 11.56 -12.76
N LYS A 106 11.94 10.42 -13.06
CA LYS A 106 12.55 9.11 -12.83
C LYS A 106 13.75 8.96 -13.76
N GLN A 107 14.95 8.86 -13.19
CA GLN A 107 16.19 8.72 -13.96
C GLN A 107 16.62 7.26 -14.19
N ALA A 108 16.13 6.31 -13.38
CA ALA A 108 16.51 4.90 -13.47
C ALA A 108 15.29 3.97 -13.55
N ALA A 109 15.49 2.80 -14.17
CA ALA A 109 14.53 1.71 -14.17
C ALA A 109 14.37 1.16 -12.75
N PHE A 110 13.28 1.53 -12.08
CA PHE A 110 12.97 1.07 -10.73
C PHE A 110 11.99 -0.09 -10.80
N ASN A 111 12.49 -1.32 -10.71
CA ASN A 111 11.66 -2.53 -10.82
C ASN A 111 10.61 -2.64 -9.71
N GLY A 112 10.88 -2.05 -8.55
CA GLY A 112 9.92 -1.93 -7.44
C GLY A 112 8.64 -1.18 -7.82
N LEU A 113 8.64 -0.41 -8.92
CA LEU A 113 7.46 0.28 -9.44
C LEU A 113 6.35 -0.70 -9.83
N TYR A 114 6.68 -1.81 -10.49
CA TYR A 114 5.67 -2.76 -10.97
C TYR A 114 4.95 -3.43 -9.79
N ILE A 115 5.71 -3.82 -8.77
CA ILE A 115 5.15 -4.38 -7.52
C ILE A 115 4.26 -3.33 -6.85
N MET A 116 4.68 -2.07 -6.81
CA MET A 116 3.88 -0.99 -6.27
C MET A 116 2.58 -0.76 -7.06
N LEU A 117 2.61 -0.86 -8.39
CA LEU A 117 1.41 -0.71 -9.22
C LEU A 117 0.40 -1.82 -8.96
N VAL A 118 0.84 -3.08 -8.81
CA VAL A 118 -0.03 -4.20 -8.43
C VAL A 118 -0.64 -3.95 -7.04
N TYR A 119 0.18 -3.51 -6.09
CA TYR A 119 -0.25 -3.14 -4.75
C TYR A 119 -1.34 -2.04 -4.79
N LEU A 120 -1.11 -0.93 -5.49
CA LEU A 120 -2.08 0.17 -5.62
C LEU A 120 -3.35 -0.24 -6.38
N ALA A 121 -3.21 -1.01 -7.46
CA ALA A 121 -4.35 -1.51 -8.23
C ALA A 121 -5.24 -2.40 -7.37
N SER A 122 -4.66 -3.31 -6.58
CA SER A 122 -5.42 -4.17 -5.66
C SER A 122 -6.24 -3.35 -4.66
N CYS A 123 -5.66 -2.27 -4.12
CA CYS A 123 -6.36 -1.38 -3.20
C CYS A 123 -7.60 -0.75 -3.85
N VAL A 124 -7.45 -0.23 -5.07
CA VAL A 124 -8.54 0.40 -5.83
C VAL A 124 -9.63 -0.62 -6.20
N LEU A 125 -9.25 -1.79 -6.71
CA LEU A 125 -10.20 -2.83 -7.11
C LEU A 125 -11.06 -3.31 -5.95
N ILE A 126 -10.45 -3.53 -4.78
CA ILE A 126 -11.16 -3.98 -3.58
C ILE A 126 -12.09 -2.88 -3.06
N PHE A 127 -11.68 -1.61 -3.14
CA PHE A 127 -12.54 -0.49 -2.79
C PHE A 127 -13.74 -0.35 -3.75
N ILE A 128 -13.52 -0.46 -5.06
CA ILE A 128 -14.61 -0.45 -6.05
C ILE A 128 -15.61 -1.57 -5.76
N LYS A 129 -15.10 -2.78 -5.51
CA LYS A 129 -15.96 -3.91 -5.13
C LYS A 129 -16.79 -3.61 -3.88
N PHE A 130 -16.18 -3.04 -2.85
CA PHE A 130 -16.91 -2.62 -1.65
C PHE A 130 -18.04 -1.62 -1.96
N LEU A 131 -17.79 -0.62 -2.82
CA LEU A 131 -18.83 0.34 -3.22
C LEU A 131 -19.98 -0.33 -3.98
N LEU A 132 -19.68 -1.27 -4.86
CA LEU A 132 -20.70 -2.03 -5.60
C LEU A 132 -21.56 -2.89 -4.66
N ASP A 133 -20.92 -3.57 -3.70
CA ASP A 133 -21.62 -4.38 -2.69
C ASP A 133 -22.53 -3.50 -1.80
N GLN A 134 -22.08 -2.31 -1.40
CA GLN A 134 -22.89 -1.35 -0.64
C GLN A 134 -24.09 -0.83 -1.44
N ARG A 135 -23.91 -0.49 -2.72
CA ARG A 135 -25.01 -0.09 -3.60
C ARG A 135 -26.05 -1.20 -3.75
N ARG A 136 -25.60 -2.44 -3.90
CA ARG A 136 -26.47 -3.62 -4.01
C ARG A 136 -27.31 -3.84 -2.75
N ILE A 137 -26.70 -3.74 -1.57
CA ILE A 137 -27.42 -3.88 -0.29
C ILE A 137 -28.50 -2.81 -0.16
N ARG A 138 -28.15 -1.54 -0.42
CA ARG A 138 -29.10 -0.42 -0.37
C ARG A 138 -30.30 -0.60 -1.31
N ASN A 139 -30.07 -1.07 -2.53
CA ASN A 139 -31.15 -1.29 -3.49
C ASN A 139 -32.11 -2.42 -3.08
N VAL A 140 -31.64 -3.40 -2.30
CA VAL A 140 -32.49 -4.48 -1.75
C VAL A 140 -33.31 -3.99 -0.55
N GLU A 141 -32.80 -3.04 0.24
CA GLU A 141 -33.52 -2.47 1.38
C GLU A 141 -34.63 -1.48 0.97
N ASN A 142 -34.53 -0.90 -0.23
CA ASN A 142 -35.48 0.09 -0.75
C ASN A 142 -36.62 -0.53 -1.61
N ASN A 143 -36.61 -1.84 -1.85
CA ASN A 143 -37.63 -2.59 -2.60
C ASN A 143 -38.40 -3.51 -1.65
#